data_AF-A0A495XH11-F1
#
_entry.id   AF-A0A495XH11-F1
#
_cell.length_a   1.000
_cell.length_b   1.000
_cell.length_c   1.000
_cell.angle_alpha   90.00
_cell.angle_beta   90.00
_cell.angle_gamma   90.00
#
_symmetry.space_group_name_H-M   'P 1'
#
loop_
_entity.id
_entity.type
_entity.pdbx_description
1 polymer ?
#
loop_
_entity_poly.entity_id
_entity_poly.type
_entity_poly.pdbx_seq_one_letter_code
_entity_poly.pdbx_strand_id
1 'polypeptide(L)'
;MNPNPGWQQQPQPGAPQQYQGQPPLGGAYPQQPYPGQPPAQPYGQPHPGQYPGMPGQPGQPGQPGMPMQYPGHPRKPSAAAAVVAGLLFLPAVIYTYIAAGLSWTGKPPSPHIGVSVLGMAFSEDITRNGDFAITISMIVASIVLLLALVQVFRVPGVRWGLVVLGALCTVYYIYAVIWIVANGGGEYAIVPAVCLLLWLAATIVAALPAVGRASRRFGPPQPGLAPPPPAHWG
;
A
#
# COMPACT_ATOMS: atom_id res chain seq x y z
N MET A 1 9.81 -56.74 -53.65
CA MET A 1 10.34 -55.39 -53.32
C MET A 1 9.34 -54.72 -52.39
N ASN A 2 9.81 -54.34 -51.20
CA ASN A 2 9.02 -54.00 -50.03
C ASN A 2 9.14 -52.47 -49.77
N PRO A 3 8.07 -51.67 -49.74
CA PRO A 3 8.13 -50.31 -49.22
C PRO A 3 7.79 -50.31 -47.74
N ASN A 4 8.81 -49.99 -46.96
CA ASN A 4 8.82 -49.79 -45.51
C ASN A 4 7.86 -48.66 -45.09
N PRO A 5 6.87 -48.88 -44.22
CA PRO A 5 6.04 -47.81 -43.68
C PRO A 5 6.84 -46.99 -42.66
N GLY A 6 7.01 -45.70 -42.96
CA GLY A 6 7.68 -44.75 -42.08
C GLY A 6 6.93 -44.57 -40.76
N TRP A 7 7.63 -44.82 -39.65
CA TRP A 7 7.17 -44.52 -38.31
C TRP A 7 6.98 -43.01 -38.13
N GLN A 8 5.74 -42.58 -37.97
CA GLN A 8 5.40 -41.23 -37.53
C GLN A 8 5.77 -41.10 -36.04
N GLN A 9 6.72 -40.19 -35.74
CA GLN A 9 7.04 -39.81 -34.37
C GLN A 9 5.83 -39.12 -33.73
N GLN A 10 5.32 -39.71 -32.65
CA GLN A 10 4.33 -39.09 -31.78
C GLN A 10 4.91 -37.84 -31.10
N PRO A 11 4.18 -36.72 -31.02
CA PRO A 11 4.61 -35.55 -30.25
C PRO A 11 4.62 -35.88 -28.76
N GLN A 12 5.76 -35.68 -28.11
CA GLN A 12 5.95 -35.90 -26.69
C GLN A 12 5.21 -34.80 -25.90
N PRO A 13 4.21 -35.13 -25.05
CA PRO A 13 3.55 -34.14 -24.21
C PRO A 13 4.43 -33.85 -22.99
N GLY A 14 4.93 -32.62 -22.87
CA GLY A 14 5.59 -32.19 -21.64
C GLY A 14 6.82 -31.30 -21.77
N ALA A 15 7.08 -30.67 -22.92
CA ALA A 15 8.10 -29.63 -22.97
C ALA A 15 7.55 -28.33 -22.34
N PRO A 16 8.06 -27.85 -21.19
CA PRO A 16 7.70 -26.53 -20.70
C PRO A 16 8.17 -25.49 -21.73
N GLN A 17 7.21 -24.71 -22.26
CA GLN A 17 7.51 -23.52 -23.04
C GLN A 17 8.33 -22.57 -22.16
N GLN A 18 9.64 -22.51 -22.42
CA GLN A 18 10.49 -21.46 -21.89
C GLN A 18 10.01 -20.13 -22.45
N TYR A 19 9.40 -19.31 -21.59
CA TYR A 19 9.11 -17.92 -21.88
C TYR A 19 10.43 -17.18 -22.12
N GLN A 20 10.73 -16.98 -23.39
CA GLN A 20 11.83 -16.19 -23.91
C GLN A 20 11.38 -14.73 -23.90
N GLY A 21 11.89 -13.93 -22.95
CA GLY A 21 11.63 -12.49 -22.95
C GLY A 21 11.80 -11.80 -21.61
N GLN A 22 13.00 -11.84 -21.03
CA GLN A 22 13.38 -10.87 -19.99
C GLN A 22 14.68 -10.18 -20.43
N PRO A 23 14.66 -8.87 -20.73
CA PRO A 23 15.86 -8.15 -21.16
C PRO A 23 16.84 -7.98 -19.98
N PRO A 24 18.15 -8.14 -20.20
CA PRO A 24 19.15 -8.04 -19.14
C PRO A 24 19.50 -6.58 -18.87
N LEU A 25 19.23 -6.13 -17.64
CA LEU A 25 19.91 -4.99 -17.04
C LEU A 25 21.02 -5.55 -16.15
N GLY A 26 22.27 -5.44 -16.61
CA GLY A 26 23.44 -5.76 -15.81
C GLY A 26 24.50 -6.48 -16.61
N GLY A 27 25.33 -5.71 -17.31
CA GLY A 27 26.61 -6.22 -17.77
C GLY A 27 27.50 -6.59 -16.59
N ALA A 28 27.90 -7.86 -16.53
CA ALA A 28 29.21 -8.30 -16.09
C ALA A 28 29.48 -9.65 -16.78
N TYR A 29 30.61 -9.71 -17.47
CA TYR A 29 31.04 -10.81 -18.33
C TYR A 29 31.17 -12.15 -17.58
N PRO A 30 31.00 -13.29 -18.27
CA PRO A 30 31.02 -14.62 -17.66
C PRO A 30 32.45 -15.12 -17.39
N GLN A 31 32.72 -15.53 -16.16
CA GLN A 31 33.78 -16.51 -15.88
C GLN A 31 33.16 -17.91 -15.99
N GLN A 32 33.57 -18.63 -17.03
CA GLN A 32 33.30 -20.06 -17.19
C GLN A 32 34.02 -20.86 -16.08
N PRO A 33 33.32 -21.73 -15.33
CA PRO A 33 33.97 -22.73 -14.50
C PRO A 33 34.52 -23.85 -15.38
N TYR A 34 35.84 -24.05 -15.38
CA TYR A 34 36.48 -25.21 -15.98
C TYR A 34 36.13 -26.50 -15.18
N PRO A 35 35.84 -27.64 -15.83
CA PRO A 35 35.68 -28.91 -15.13
C PRO A 35 37.05 -29.43 -14.67
N GLY A 36 37.27 -29.56 -13.35
CA GLY A 36 38.43 -30.26 -12.78
C GLY A 36 39.14 -29.63 -11.58
N GLN A 37 38.67 -28.51 -11.01
CA GLN A 37 39.39 -27.87 -9.90
C GLN A 37 38.95 -28.37 -8.49
N PRO A 38 39.89 -28.81 -7.63
CA PRO A 38 39.63 -29.14 -6.23
C PRO A 38 39.34 -27.88 -5.38
N PRO A 39 38.65 -28.00 -4.23
CA PRO A 39 38.09 -26.87 -3.51
C PRO A 39 39.17 -26.09 -2.75
N ALA A 40 39.13 -24.76 -2.85
CA ALA A 40 39.85 -23.87 -1.95
C ALA A 40 38.84 -23.00 -1.18
N GLN A 41 38.68 -23.33 0.11
CA GLN A 41 38.31 -22.39 1.16
C GLN A 41 39.45 -21.35 1.37
N PRO A 42 39.42 -20.42 2.34
CA PRO A 42 38.44 -19.40 2.73
C PRO A 42 39.11 -18.02 2.94
N TYR A 43 38.41 -16.89 2.78
CA TYR A 43 38.76 -15.60 3.40
C TYR A 43 37.44 -14.83 3.61
N GLY A 44 36.95 -14.55 4.81
CA GLY A 44 37.66 -14.16 6.03
C GLY A 44 37.83 -12.64 6.02
N GLN A 45 36.74 -11.87 6.12
CA GLN A 45 36.78 -10.42 6.27
C GLN A 45 36.43 -10.07 7.74
N PRO A 46 37.40 -9.69 8.58
CA PRO A 46 37.15 -9.27 9.96
C PRO A 46 36.58 -7.85 9.98
N HIS A 47 35.48 -7.65 10.71
CA HIS A 47 35.01 -6.32 11.12
C HIS A 47 35.87 -5.81 12.29
N PRO A 48 36.47 -4.61 12.21
CA PRO A 48 37.18 -4.00 13.33
C PRO A 48 36.17 -3.41 14.32
N GLY A 49 36.15 -3.93 15.54
CA GLY A 49 35.32 -3.40 16.63
C GLY A 49 34.87 -4.39 17.71
N GLN A 50 35.27 -5.67 17.64
CA GLN A 50 34.92 -6.63 18.69
C GLN A 50 35.75 -6.43 19.96
N TYR A 51 35.02 -6.13 21.04
CA TYR A 51 35.51 -6.09 22.42
C TYR A 51 36.12 -7.45 22.82
N PRO A 52 37.29 -7.48 23.49
CA PRO A 52 37.91 -8.72 23.96
C PRO A 52 37.28 -9.17 25.29
N GLY A 53 36.78 -10.40 25.31
CA GLY A 53 36.63 -11.19 26.53
C GLY A 53 35.21 -11.36 27.05
N MET A 54 34.51 -12.39 26.56
CA MET A 54 33.59 -13.13 27.43
C MET A 54 33.79 -14.63 27.20
N PRO A 55 34.36 -15.37 28.18
CA PRO A 55 34.52 -16.81 28.12
C PRO A 55 33.15 -17.49 28.06
N GLY A 56 33.05 -18.54 27.24
CA GLY A 56 31.84 -19.33 27.06
C GLY A 56 31.29 -19.86 28.38
N GLN A 57 30.03 -19.55 28.65
CA GLN A 57 29.29 -20.11 29.77
C GLN A 57 28.79 -21.51 29.36
N PRO A 58 29.17 -22.59 30.07
CA PRO A 58 28.66 -23.92 29.82
C PRO A 58 27.15 -23.96 30.12
N GLY A 59 26.37 -24.50 29.19
CA GLY A 59 24.93 -24.60 29.31
C GLY A 59 24.50 -25.40 30.55
N GLN A 60 23.66 -24.78 31.39
CA GLN A 60 22.95 -25.46 32.47
C GLN A 60 21.76 -26.25 31.89
N PRO A 61 21.64 -27.55 32.21
CA PRO A 61 20.44 -28.33 31.93
C PRO A 61 19.43 -28.16 33.07
N GLY A 62 18.22 -27.68 32.76
CA GLY A 62 17.06 -27.94 33.65
C GLY A 62 16.14 -26.78 34.02
N GLN A 63 15.91 -25.76 33.18
CA GLN A 63 14.81 -24.80 33.45
C GLN A 63 13.58 -25.07 32.57
N PRO A 64 12.37 -25.24 33.17
CA PRO A 64 11.11 -25.34 32.44
C PRO A 64 10.85 -24.07 31.65
N GLY A 65 10.63 -24.24 30.34
CA GLY A 65 10.63 -23.17 29.35
C GLY A 65 9.56 -22.11 29.58
N MET A 66 9.97 -20.93 30.02
CA MET A 66 9.28 -19.71 29.61
C MET A 66 9.49 -19.55 28.10
N PRO A 67 8.46 -19.18 27.32
CA PRO A 67 8.62 -18.94 25.89
C PRO A 67 9.57 -17.77 25.70
N MET A 68 10.82 -18.12 25.40
CA MET A 68 11.89 -17.21 25.07
C MET A 68 11.43 -16.43 23.84
N GLN A 69 10.96 -15.19 24.06
CA GLN A 69 10.66 -14.24 22.99
C GLN A 69 11.96 -13.95 22.26
N TYR A 70 12.22 -14.74 21.21
CA TYR A 70 13.39 -14.59 20.35
C TYR A 70 13.44 -13.15 19.82
N PRO A 71 14.45 -12.35 20.20
CA PRO A 71 14.68 -11.04 19.60
C PRO A 71 15.08 -11.28 18.16
N GLY A 72 14.14 -11.13 17.22
CA GLY A 72 14.40 -11.36 15.81
C GLY A 72 13.23 -11.91 15.00
N HIS A 73 12.13 -12.34 15.62
CA HIS A 73 10.97 -12.74 14.84
C HIS A 73 10.25 -11.50 14.28
N PRO A 74 10.16 -11.33 12.94
CA PRO A 74 9.45 -10.20 12.36
C PRO A 74 7.99 -10.26 12.81
N ARG A 75 7.55 -9.25 13.58
CA ARG A 75 6.15 -9.11 13.97
C ARG A 75 5.30 -9.11 12.71
N LYS A 76 4.45 -10.12 12.58
CA LYS A 76 3.42 -10.22 11.54
C LYS A 76 2.67 -8.86 11.49
N PRO A 77 2.72 -8.12 10.37
CA PRO A 77 2.01 -6.84 10.25
C PRO A 77 0.54 -7.03 10.59
N SER A 78 -0.02 -6.20 11.47
CA SER A 78 -1.39 -6.34 11.94
C SER A 78 -2.38 -5.87 10.86
N ALA A 79 -3.45 -6.64 10.71
CA ALA A 79 -4.62 -6.30 9.88
C ALA A 79 -5.20 -4.92 10.22
N ALA A 80 -5.09 -4.54 11.50
CA ALA A 80 -5.72 -3.38 12.10
C ALA A 80 -5.32 -2.07 11.40
N ALA A 81 -4.06 -1.92 10.97
CA ALA A 81 -3.60 -0.66 10.39
C ALA A 81 -4.33 -0.30 9.08
N ALA A 82 -4.59 -1.29 8.22
CA ALA A 82 -5.31 -1.06 6.96
C ALA A 82 -6.79 -0.74 7.18
N VAL A 83 -7.43 -1.41 8.14
CA VAL A 83 -8.84 -1.17 8.50
C VAL A 83 -8.99 0.21 9.13
N VAL A 84 -8.12 0.58 10.08
CA VAL A 84 -8.14 1.90 10.72
C VAL A 84 -7.97 3.02 9.70
N ALA A 85 -7.04 2.87 8.74
CA ALA A 85 -6.85 3.87 7.69
C ALA A 85 -8.10 4.06 6.81
N GLY A 86 -8.80 2.97 6.45
CA GLY A 86 -10.06 3.06 5.70
C GLY A 86 -11.19 3.67 6.51
N LEU A 87 -11.34 3.27 7.78
CA LEU A 87 -12.38 3.78 8.68
C LEU A 87 -12.25 5.28 8.96
N LEU A 88 -11.05 5.84 8.96
CA LEU A 88 -10.82 7.28 9.16
C LEU A 88 -11.40 8.15 8.04
N PHE A 89 -11.65 7.60 6.84
CA PHE A 89 -12.36 8.34 5.80
C PHE A 89 -13.87 8.39 6.01
N LEU A 90 -14.44 7.51 6.85
CA LEU A 90 -15.90 7.46 7.03
C LEU A 90 -16.49 8.78 7.55
N PRO A 91 -15.95 9.43 8.60
CA PRO A 91 -16.47 10.71 9.05
C PRO A 91 -16.47 11.78 7.94
N ALA A 92 -15.41 11.84 7.12
CA ALA A 92 -15.29 12.78 6.02
C ALA A 92 -16.33 12.50 4.91
N VAL A 93 -16.51 11.22 4.55
CA VAL A 93 -17.50 10.77 3.56
C VAL A 93 -18.93 11.01 4.04
N ILE A 94 -19.25 10.62 5.27
CA ILE A 94 -20.57 10.81 5.88
C ILE A 94 -20.91 12.29 5.92
N TYR A 95 -19.97 13.12 6.39
CA TYR A 95 -20.14 14.56 6.38
C TYR A 95 -20.42 15.09 4.97
N THR A 96 -19.66 14.64 3.97
CA THR A 96 -19.82 15.09 2.57
C THR A 96 -21.21 14.73 2.03
N TYR A 97 -21.72 13.54 2.34
CA TYR A 97 -23.10 13.16 1.98
C TYR A 97 -24.15 14.02 2.69
N ILE A 98 -23.98 14.29 3.98
CA ILE A 98 -24.89 15.15 4.74
C ILE A 98 -24.90 16.56 4.14
N ALA A 99 -23.73 17.15 3.88
CA ALA A 99 -23.62 18.48 3.29
C ALA A 99 -24.25 18.55 1.90
N ALA A 100 -24.00 17.55 1.04
CA ALA A 100 -24.60 17.44 -0.28
C ALA A 100 -26.12 17.26 -0.22
N GLY A 101 -26.61 16.36 0.65
CA GLY A 101 -28.04 16.08 0.82
C GLY A 101 -28.83 17.28 1.36
N LEU A 102 -28.28 17.98 2.37
CA LEU A 102 -28.89 19.19 2.91
C LEU A 102 -28.87 20.36 1.91
N SER A 103 -27.97 20.34 0.93
CA SER A 103 -27.87 21.36 -0.11
C SER A 103 -28.68 21.03 -1.37
N TRP A 104 -29.25 19.82 -1.48
CA TRP A 104 -29.92 19.29 -2.68
C TRP A 104 -31.06 20.18 -3.21
N THR A 105 -31.73 20.95 -2.35
CA THR A 105 -32.83 21.85 -2.73
C THR A 105 -32.36 23.22 -3.22
N GLY A 106 -31.04 23.46 -3.29
CA GLY A 106 -30.43 24.75 -3.59
C GLY A 106 -30.53 25.78 -2.46
N LYS A 107 -31.17 25.44 -1.33
CA LYS A 107 -31.32 26.30 -0.15
C LYS A 107 -30.87 25.54 1.10
N PRO A 108 -29.55 25.46 1.35
CA PRO A 108 -29.06 24.78 2.54
C PRO A 108 -29.62 25.46 3.80
N PRO A 109 -29.91 24.69 4.87
CA PRO A 109 -30.47 25.23 6.11
C PRO A 109 -29.53 26.22 6.80
N SER A 110 -28.26 26.21 6.44
CA SER A 110 -27.26 27.17 6.91
C SER A 110 -26.24 27.47 5.79
N PRO A 111 -25.82 28.74 5.61
CA PRO A 111 -24.76 29.11 4.67
C PRO A 111 -23.46 28.37 4.95
N HIS A 112 -23.17 28.07 6.23
CA HIS A 112 -21.99 27.29 6.64
C HIS A 112 -21.91 25.91 5.98
N ILE A 113 -23.06 25.28 5.72
CA ILE A 113 -23.15 23.96 5.07
C ILE A 113 -23.03 24.11 3.56
N GLY A 114 -23.59 25.18 2.98
CA GLY A 114 -23.49 25.44 1.55
C GLY A 114 -22.04 25.62 1.10
N VAL A 115 -21.28 26.44 1.83
CA VAL A 115 -19.86 26.72 1.48
C VAL A 115 -18.92 25.54 1.71
N SER A 116 -19.34 24.51 2.46
CA SER A 116 -18.53 23.31 2.69
C SER A 116 -18.76 22.20 1.65
N VAL A 117 -19.72 22.37 0.74
CA VAL A 117 -19.93 21.42 -0.37
C VAL A 117 -18.74 21.45 -1.33
N LEU A 118 -18.27 20.27 -1.73
CA LEU A 118 -17.16 20.09 -2.65
C LEU A 118 -17.52 20.64 -4.04
N GLY A 119 -16.67 21.50 -4.59
CA GLY A 119 -16.89 22.16 -5.88
C GLY A 119 -17.71 23.45 -5.84
N MET A 120 -18.27 23.86 -4.70
CA MET A 120 -19.06 25.10 -4.62
C MET A 120 -18.24 26.36 -4.95
N ALA A 121 -16.96 26.38 -4.56
CA ALA A 121 -16.08 27.50 -4.89
C ALA A 121 -15.78 27.63 -6.40
N PHE A 122 -16.13 26.62 -7.22
CA PHE A 122 -15.92 26.63 -8.67
C PHE A 122 -17.21 26.58 -9.48
N SER A 123 -18.33 26.17 -8.87
CA SER A 123 -19.59 26.03 -9.57
C SER A 123 -20.13 27.37 -10.06
N GLU A 124 -19.96 28.44 -9.28
CA GLU A 124 -20.38 29.79 -9.68
C GLU A 124 -19.62 30.27 -10.93
N ASP A 125 -18.32 30.00 -11.01
CA ASP A 125 -17.47 30.44 -12.12
C ASP A 125 -17.65 29.59 -13.39
N ILE A 126 -17.80 28.27 -13.24
CA ILE A 126 -17.83 27.34 -14.39
C ILE A 126 -19.24 27.16 -14.93
N THR A 127 -20.22 26.87 -14.06
CA THR A 127 -21.56 26.42 -14.48
C THR A 127 -22.68 27.38 -14.08
N ARG A 128 -22.42 28.30 -13.14
CA ARG A 128 -23.44 29.11 -12.44
C ARG A 128 -24.56 28.27 -11.83
N ASN A 129 -24.30 26.99 -11.55
CA ASN A 129 -25.28 26.08 -10.98
C ASN A 129 -24.67 25.25 -9.84
N GLY A 130 -25.22 25.42 -8.63
CA GLY A 130 -24.84 24.68 -7.43
C GLY A 130 -25.08 23.17 -7.52
N ASP A 131 -26.04 22.71 -8.35
CA ASP A 131 -26.34 21.28 -8.55
C ASP A 131 -25.12 20.50 -9.04
N PHE A 132 -24.24 21.17 -9.80
CA PHE A 132 -22.99 20.59 -10.27
C PHE A 132 -22.04 20.25 -9.11
N ALA A 133 -21.89 21.17 -8.14
CA ALA A 133 -21.07 20.93 -6.96
C ALA A 133 -21.63 19.81 -6.09
N ILE A 134 -22.96 19.77 -5.92
CA ILE A 134 -23.64 18.72 -5.16
C ILE A 134 -23.41 17.36 -5.80
N THR A 135 -23.52 17.27 -7.12
CA THR A 135 -23.28 16.05 -7.88
C THR A 135 -21.83 15.58 -7.76
N ILE A 136 -20.85 16.49 -7.92
CA ILE A 136 -19.43 16.18 -7.72
C ILE A 136 -19.18 15.66 -6.29
N SER A 137 -19.76 16.31 -5.29
CA SER A 137 -19.62 15.92 -3.89
C SER A 137 -20.10 14.50 -3.66
N MET A 138 -21.27 14.14 -4.20
CA MET A 138 -21.80 12.78 -4.10
C MET A 138 -20.93 11.75 -4.83
N ILE A 139 -20.42 12.09 -6.02
CA ILE A 139 -19.53 11.22 -6.79
C ILE A 139 -18.23 10.97 -6.03
N VAL A 140 -17.57 12.02 -5.54
CA VAL A 140 -16.31 11.93 -4.78
C VAL A 140 -16.53 11.12 -3.49
N ALA A 141 -17.61 11.40 -2.74
CA ALA A 141 -17.94 10.64 -1.53
C ALA A 141 -18.16 9.15 -1.84
N SER A 142 -18.85 8.83 -2.94
CA SER A 142 -19.12 7.45 -3.36
C SER A 142 -17.85 6.72 -3.78
N ILE A 143 -16.97 7.37 -4.56
CA ILE A 143 -15.68 6.79 -4.97
C ILE A 143 -14.81 6.54 -3.74
N VAL A 144 -14.70 7.50 -2.83
CA VAL A 144 -13.87 7.35 -1.61
C VAL A 144 -14.46 6.29 -0.69
N LEU A 145 -15.79 6.21 -0.55
CA LEU A 145 -16.44 5.14 0.20
C LEU A 145 -16.14 3.77 -0.39
N LEU A 146 -16.29 3.62 -1.71
CA LEU A 146 -15.99 2.38 -2.41
C LEU A 146 -14.52 1.99 -2.22
N LEU A 147 -13.58 2.92 -2.40
CA LEU A 147 -12.16 2.65 -2.19
C LEU A 147 -11.84 2.32 -0.73
N ALA A 148 -12.49 2.98 0.24
CA ALA A 148 -12.35 2.68 1.66
C ALA A 148 -12.84 1.26 1.99
N LEU A 149 -13.95 0.82 1.39
CA LEU A 149 -14.44 -0.56 1.51
C LEU A 149 -13.49 -1.55 0.83
N VAL A 150 -13.02 -1.27 -0.38
CA VAL A 150 -12.05 -2.12 -1.10
C VAL A 150 -10.72 -2.22 -0.33
N GLN A 151 -10.31 -1.15 0.36
CA GLN A 151 -9.12 -1.14 1.20
C GLN A 151 -9.21 -2.15 2.37
N VAL A 152 -10.42 -2.43 2.88
CA VAL A 152 -10.64 -3.47 3.91
C VAL A 152 -10.27 -4.86 3.37
N PHE A 153 -10.51 -5.11 2.08
CA PHE A 153 -10.10 -6.35 1.38
C PHE A 153 -8.60 -6.39 1.02
N ARG A 154 -7.82 -5.37 1.39
CA ARG A 154 -6.36 -5.28 1.23
C ARG A 154 -5.87 -5.33 -0.22
N VAL A 155 -6.62 -4.77 -1.15
CA VAL A 155 -6.18 -4.66 -2.55
C VAL A 155 -4.95 -3.75 -2.64
N PRO A 156 -3.81 -4.22 -3.14
CA PRO A 156 -2.62 -3.39 -3.31
C PRO A 156 -2.93 -2.28 -4.34
N GLY A 157 -2.53 -1.05 -4.04
CA GLY A 157 -2.75 0.12 -4.92
C GLY A 157 -3.93 1.01 -4.52
N VAL A 158 -5.01 0.44 -3.96
CA VAL A 158 -6.20 1.22 -3.53
C VAL A 158 -5.85 2.29 -2.50
N ARG A 159 -4.90 1.97 -1.61
CA ARG A 159 -4.30 2.93 -0.68
C ARG A 159 -3.81 4.20 -1.36
N TRP A 160 -3.10 4.09 -2.49
CA TRP A 160 -2.60 5.27 -3.19
C TRP A 160 -3.73 6.06 -3.83
N GLY A 161 -4.77 5.38 -4.32
CA GLY A 161 -6.00 6.05 -4.76
C GLY A 161 -6.65 6.89 -3.66
N LEU A 162 -6.81 6.33 -2.45
CA LEU A 162 -7.33 7.06 -1.29
C LEU A 162 -6.45 8.24 -0.88
N VAL A 163 -5.12 8.07 -0.88
CA VAL A 163 -4.18 9.15 -0.55
C VAL A 163 -4.26 10.28 -1.57
N VAL A 164 -4.29 9.96 -2.87
CA VAL A 164 -4.39 10.98 -3.93
C VAL A 164 -5.72 11.71 -3.86
N LEU A 165 -6.84 10.99 -3.74
CA LEU A 165 -8.17 11.62 -3.62
C LEU A 165 -8.30 12.43 -2.34
N GLY A 166 -7.82 11.92 -1.21
CA GLY A 166 -7.82 12.63 0.05
C GLY A 166 -6.96 13.90 0.01
N ALA A 167 -5.79 13.84 -0.64
CA ALA A 167 -4.95 15.00 -0.87
C ALA A 167 -5.62 16.04 -1.77
N LEU A 168 -6.29 15.62 -2.84
CA LEU A 168 -7.06 16.53 -3.70
C LEU A 168 -8.18 17.23 -2.93
N CYS A 169 -8.94 16.49 -2.14
CA CYS A 169 -9.98 17.07 -1.27
C CYS A 169 -9.38 18.04 -0.25
N THR A 170 -8.23 17.70 0.35
CA THR A 170 -7.53 18.56 1.30
C THR A 170 -7.10 19.88 0.64
N VAL A 171 -6.49 19.82 -0.54
CA VAL A 171 -6.08 21.02 -1.30
C VAL A 171 -7.30 21.88 -1.65
N TYR A 172 -8.41 21.26 -2.06
CA TYR A 172 -9.67 21.96 -2.29
C TYR A 172 -10.15 22.72 -1.05
N TYR A 173 -10.18 22.08 0.13
CA TYR A 173 -10.66 22.75 1.34
C TYR A 173 -9.70 23.83 1.84
N ILE A 174 -8.38 23.69 1.61
CA ILE A 174 -7.42 24.77 1.85
C ILE A 174 -7.78 25.98 1.00
N TYR A 175 -7.98 25.78 -0.30
CA TYR A 175 -8.40 26.83 -1.22
C TYR A 175 -9.72 27.48 -0.78
N ALA A 176 -10.74 26.66 -0.46
CA ALA A 176 -12.05 27.15 -0.03
C ALA A 176 -11.95 28.01 1.24
N VAL A 177 -11.20 27.57 2.25
CA VAL A 177 -11.00 28.35 3.50
C VAL A 177 -10.31 29.68 3.20
N ILE A 178 -9.24 29.69 2.39
CA ILE A 178 -8.52 30.92 2.02
C ILE A 178 -9.47 31.87 1.27
N TRP A 179 -10.22 31.36 0.30
CA TRP A 179 -11.15 32.15 -0.49
C TRP A 179 -12.25 32.78 0.38
N ILE A 180 -12.87 32.00 1.28
CA ILE A 180 -13.91 32.50 2.18
C ILE A 180 -13.37 33.60 3.10
N VAL A 181 -12.20 33.38 3.70
CA VAL A 181 -11.58 34.35 4.61
C VAL A 181 -11.16 35.63 3.87
N ALA A 182 -10.58 35.50 2.68
CA ALA A 182 -10.15 36.63 1.86
C ALA A 182 -11.32 37.54 1.42
N ASN A 183 -12.52 36.98 1.27
CA ASN A 183 -13.73 37.72 0.90
C ASN A 183 -14.56 38.18 2.12
N GLY A 184 -13.97 38.19 3.32
CA GLY A 184 -14.64 38.66 4.55
C GLY A 184 -15.64 37.68 5.16
N GLY A 185 -15.76 36.47 4.62
CA GLY A 185 -16.67 35.42 5.11
C GLY A 185 -16.11 34.58 6.26
N GLY A 186 -15.21 35.12 7.09
CA GLY A 186 -14.46 34.34 8.09
C GLY A 186 -15.35 33.53 9.06
N GLU A 187 -16.53 34.04 9.40
CA GLU A 187 -17.52 33.31 10.21
C GLU A 187 -18.01 32.01 9.55
N TYR A 188 -18.00 31.95 8.21
CA TYR A 188 -18.39 30.76 7.44
C TYR A 188 -17.27 29.74 7.26
N ALA A 189 -16.01 30.10 7.57
CA ALA A 189 -14.85 29.25 7.33
C ALA A 189 -14.72 28.08 8.31
N ILE A 190 -15.43 28.10 9.45
CA ILE A 190 -15.33 27.08 10.51
C ILE A 190 -15.65 25.69 9.96
N VAL A 191 -16.75 25.57 9.23
CA VAL A 191 -17.22 24.26 8.74
C VAL A 191 -16.28 23.68 7.67
N PRO A 192 -15.88 24.42 6.61
CA PRO A 192 -14.84 24.00 5.68
C PRO A 192 -13.50 23.66 6.37
N ALA A 193 -13.13 24.37 7.44
CA ALA A 193 -11.91 24.06 8.20
C ALA A 193 -12.02 22.72 8.95
N VAL A 194 -13.20 22.39 9.51
CA VAL A 194 -13.43 21.05 10.09
C VAL A 194 -13.33 19.98 9.00
N CYS A 195 -13.91 20.20 7.82
CA CYS A 195 -13.79 19.29 6.68
C CYS A 195 -12.33 19.09 6.26
N LEU A 196 -11.57 20.18 6.17
CA LEU A 196 -10.13 20.15 5.90
C LEU A 196 -9.43 19.21 6.87
N LEU A 197 -9.67 19.35 8.17
CA LEU A 197 -9.03 18.51 9.19
C LEU A 197 -9.42 17.04 9.05
N LEU A 198 -10.69 16.74 8.77
CA LEU A 198 -11.16 15.37 8.54
C LEU A 198 -10.47 14.72 7.35
N TRP A 199 -10.39 15.42 6.21
CA TRP A 199 -9.72 14.93 5.01
C TRP A 199 -8.21 14.82 5.19
N LEU A 200 -7.58 15.83 5.82
CA LEU A 200 -6.13 15.86 6.06
C LEU A 200 -5.70 14.74 6.99
N ALA A 201 -6.38 14.57 8.13
CA ALA A 201 -6.05 13.52 9.09
C ALA A 201 -6.18 12.12 8.48
N ALA A 202 -7.27 11.85 7.75
CA ALA A 202 -7.46 10.59 7.05
C ALA A 202 -6.36 10.35 6.00
N THR A 203 -5.98 11.39 5.24
CA THR A 203 -4.93 11.33 4.22
C THR A 203 -3.55 11.05 4.83
N ILE A 204 -3.17 11.75 5.90
CA ILE A 204 -1.89 11.55 6.58
C ILE A 204 -1.78 10.11 7.09
N VAL A 205 -2.82 9.60 7.76
CA VAL A 205 -2.80 8.23 8.29
C VAL A 205 -2.74 7.20 7.16
N ALA A 206 -3.45 7.41 6.06
CA ALA A 206 -3.35 6.55 4.88
C ALA A 206 -1.97 6.59 4.23
N ALA A 207 -1.27 7.73 4.26
CA ALA A 207 0.08 7.91 3.73
C ALA A 207 1.18 7.24 4.57
N LEU A 208 0.91 6.83 5.82
CA LEU A 208 1.91 6.20 6.69
C LEU A 208 2.43 4.85 6.16
N PRO A 209 3.76 4.62 6.11
CA PRO A 209 4.37 3.41 5.56
C PRO A 209 4.02 2.13 6.36
N ALA A 210 3.60 2.27 7.62
CA ALA A 210 3.09 1.16 8.42
C ALA A 210 1.89 0.46 7.76
N VAL A 211 1.01 1.23 7.10
CA VAL A 211 -0.14 0.72 6.36
C VAL A 211 0.33 -0.04 5.11
N GLY A 212 1.36 0.47 4.42
CA GLY A 212 1.92 -0.16 3.21
C GLY A 212 2.61 -1.51 3.46
N ARG A 213 3.26 -1.69 4.62
CA ARG A 213 3.91 -2.97 4.97
C ARG A 213 2.89 -4.08 5.27
N ALA A 214 1.69 -3.74 5.74
CA ALA A 214 0.65 -4.72 6.02
C ALA A 214 0.05 -5.35 4.75
N SER A 215 0.09 -4.65 3.62
CA SER A 215 -0.51 -5.09 2.35
C SER A 215 0.41 -5.95 1.48
N ARG A 216 1.73 -5.96 1.71
CA ARG A 216 2.72 -6.63 0.84
C ARG A 216 2.84 -8.16 1.02
N ARG A 217 1.88 -8.83 1.66
CA ARG A 217 1.97 -10.29 1.94
C ARG A 217 1.76 -11.20 0.72
N PHE A 218 1.46 -10.66 -0.46
CA PHE A 218 1.36 -11.43 -1.71
C PHE A 218 2.60 -11.28 -2.60
N GLY A 219 3.78 -11.15 -2.00
CA GLY A 219 5.02 -11.37 -2.74
C GLY A 219 5.19 -12.86 -3.05
N PRO A 220 5.71 -13.24 -4.23
CA PRO A 220 6.06 -14.64 -4.51
C PRO A 220 6.96 -15.18 -3.39
N PRO A 221 6.82 -16.46 -3.01
CA PRO A 221 7.67 -17.07 -2.00
C PRO A 221 9.13 -16.79 -2.34
N GLN A 222 9.89 -16.26 -1.38
CA GLN A 222 11.31 -15.95 -1.57
C GLN A 222 12.02 -17.20 -2.13
N PRO A 223 12.49 -17.16 -3.40
CA PRO A 223 13.25 -18.25 -3.98
C PRO A 223 14.61 -18.25 -3.27
N GLY A 224 14.77 -19.10 -2.25
CA GLY A 224 16.01 -19.11 -1.45
C GLY A 224 15.90 -19.79 -0.09
N LEU A 225 14.70 -19.96 0.45
CA LEU A 225 14.47 -20.80 1.64
C LEU A 225 14.17 -22.25 1.25
N ALA A 226 14.94 -22.80 0.30
CA ALA A 226 14.97 -24.25 0.14
C ALA A 226 15.57 -24.83 1.44
N PRO A 227 14.91 -25.80 2.09
CA PRO A 227 15.49 -26.46 3.26
C PRO A 227 16.87 -27.03 2.86
N PRO A 228 17.88 -26.92 3.74
CA PRO A 228 19.20 -27.49 3.45
C PRO A 228 19.03 -28.99 3.12
N PRO A 229 19.77 -29.51 2.13
CA PRO A 229 19.67 -30.91 1.75
C PRO A 229 19.92 -31.79 2.99
N PRO A 230 19.19 -32.92 3.14
CA PRO A 230 19.36 -33.80 4.29
C PRO A 230 20.81 -34.26 4.36
N ALA A 231 21.47 -33.99 5.50
CA ALA A 231 22.85 -34.37 5.73
C ALA A 231 22.98 -35.91 5.58
N HIS A 232 23.71 -36.33 4.55
CA HIS A 232 24.03 -37.74 4.35
C HIS A 232 25.18 -38.06 5.31
N TRP A 233 24.87 -38.82 6.37
CA TRP A 233 25.90 -39.40 7.23
C TRP A 233 26.41 -40.67 6.56
N GLY A 234 27.68 -40.63 6.13
CA GLY A 234 28.45 -41.78 5.65
C GLY A 234 29.55 -42.12 6.63
#